data_AF-A0A653VLX7-F1
#
_entry.id   AF-A0A653VLX7-F1
#
_cell.length_a   1.000
_cell.length_b   1.000
_cell.length_c   1.000
_cell.angle_alpha   90.00
_cell.angle_beta   90.00
_cell.angle_gamma   90.00
#
_symmetry.space_group_name_H-M   'P 1'
#
loop_
_entity.id
_entity.type
_entity.pdbx_description
1 polymer ?
#
loop_
_entity_poly.entity_id
_entity_poly.type
_entity_poly.pdbx_seq_one_letter_code
_entity_poly.pdbx_strand_id
1 'polypeptide(L)'
;MSNRRTRKPTGKASWPLVLLAGQQKCGKSFTASVFSGSDLIDRTFYIEVGEGSADQYGAIPGARYEIVEHDGSWADILAAVEWAVAEPRPNGKPHALVIDSMTELWGLLSDEQDSIARDRNKNTITMDQWNSAKKRWRKVIDAARKNAGPVIFTARYNEVTVMRNGKPTTDKEWKVDAEKNLAYEVDAIITWKQPREPYINGVRTVAFDVPPGGFAPKDPANFDLDKFFRSLQIDGADRVYIARKEDPDAHTPAPDAVTPDDPALNSQWDESPELKSNADSIVGGVA
;
A
#
# COMPACT_ATOMS: atom_id res chain seq x y z
N MET A 1 -4.15 -26.15 25.63
CA MET A 1 -4.82 -24.83 25.58
C MET A 1 -3.75 -23.75 25.68
N SER A 2 -3.67 -22.80 24.74
CA SER A 2 -2.70 -21.70 24.85
C SER A 2 -3.23 -20.65 25.84
N ASN A 3 -2.49 -20.42 26.93
CA ASN A 3 -2.81 -19.36 27.89
C ASN A 3 -2.60 -17.99 27.22
N ARG A 4 -3.69 -17.30 26.90
CA ARG A 4 -3.67 -15.93 26.36
C ARG A 4 -3.48 -14.92 27.50
N ARG A 5 -2.68 -13.89 27.26
CA ARG A 5 -2.51 -12.75 28.18
C ARG A 5 -3.23 -11.52 27.63
N THR A 6 -3.82 -10.72 28.50
CA THR A 6 -4.44 -9.44 28.17
C THR A 6 -3.71 -8.29 28.88
N ARG A 7 -3.84 -7.06 28.36
CA ARG A 7 -3.35 -5.83 29.01
C ARG A 7 -4.38 -4.71 28.82
N LYS A 8 -4.39 -3.71 29.72
CA LYS A 8 -5.19 -2.49 29.55
C LYS A 8 -4.61 -1.60 28.43
N PRO A 9 -5.44 -0.84 27.70
CA PRO A 9 -4.97 0.19 26.77
C PRO A 9 -4.26 1.32 27.53
N THR A 10 -3.30 1.97 26.89
CA THR A 10 -2.48 3.04 27.50
C THR A 10 -3.16 4.40 27.49
N GLY A 11 -4.13 4.62 26.60
CA GLY A 11 -4.78 5.92 26.37
C GLY A 11 -3.89 6.95 25.65
N LYS A 12 -2.63 6.60 25.35
CA LYS A 12 -1.69 7.49 24.63
C LYS A 12 -1.90 7.41 23.13
N ALA A 13 -1.79 8.55 22.45
CA ALA A 13 -1.89 8.61 21.01
C ALA A 13 -0.65 7.97 20.37
N SER A 14 -0.87 7.09 19.39
CA SER A 14 0.22 6.46 18.64
C SER A 14 0.66 7.34 17.47
N TRP A 15 1.91 7.22 17.05
CA TRP A 15 2.39 7.84 15.82
C TRP A 15 1.55 7.43 14.60
N PRO A 16 1.08 8.40 13.79
CA PRO A 16 0.17 8.12 12.69
C PRO A 16 0.91 7.70 11.42
N LEU A 17 0.21 6.90 10.60
CA LEU A 17 0.42 6.88 9.15
C LEU A 17 -0.39 8.02 8.54
N VAL A 18 0.26 8.86 7.74
CA VAL A 18 -0.36 10.04 7.13
C VAL A 18 -0.25 9.95 5.63
N LEU A 19 -1.36 10.19 4.94
CA LEU A 19 -1.38 10.39 3.50
C LEU A 19 -1.53 11.88 3.18
N LEU A 20 -0.53 12.44 2.52
CA LEU A 20 -0.58 13.74 1.85
C LEU A 20 -0.92 13.52 0.38
N ALA A 21 -2.19 13.69 0.02
CA ALA A 21 -2.61 13.55 -1.38
C ALA A 21 -2.94 14.91 -1.98
N GLY A 22 -2.59 15.16 -3.23
CA GLY A 22 -2.92 16.45 -3.81
C GLY A 22 -2.54 16.55 -5.27
N GLN A 23 -3.08 17.58 -5.93
CA GLN A 23 -2.66 17.93 -7.28
C GLN A 23 -1.13 18.14 -7.36
N GLN A 24 -0.59 18.14 -8.58
CA GLN A 24 0.82 18.49 -8.77
C GLN A 24 1.10 19.89 -8.21
N LYS A 25 2.28 20.07 -7.60
CA LYS A 25 2.76 21.37 -7.09
C LYS A 25 1.90 22.01 -6.00
N CYS A 26 1.14 21.21 -5.23
CA CYS A 26 0.31 21.71 -4.14
C CYS A 26 1.01 21.74 -2.76
N GLY A 27 2.25 21.25 -2.66
CA GLY A 27 3.07 21.34 -1.44
C GLY A 27 3.29 20.05 -0.65
N LYS A 28 2.93 18.86 -1.17
CA LYS A 28 3.06 17.58 -0.44
C LYS A 28 4.48 17.30 0.07
N SER A 29 5.45 17.22 -0.84
CA SER A 29 6.86 16.95 -0.56
C SER A 29 7.49 18.06 0.28
N PHE A 30 7.10 19.32 0.01
CA PHE A 30 7.50 20.46 0.85
C PHE A 30 7.02 20.30 2.30
N THR A 31 5.75 19.95 2.52
CA THR A 31 5.17 19.72 3.86
C THR A 31 5.87 18.57 4.58
N ALA A 32 6.17 17.46 3.89
CA ALA A 32 6.94 16.35 4.46
C ALA A 32 8.38 16.77 4.82
N SER A 33 9.02 17.56 3.96
CA SER A 33 10.39 18.05 4.16
C SER A 33 10.48 19.04 5.33
N VAL A 34 9.53 19.97 5.48
CA VAL A 34 9.46 20.88 6.64
C VAL A 34 9.34 20.11 7.94
N PHE A 35 8.53 19.04 7.97
CA PHE A 35 8.36 18.22 9.17
C PHE A 35 9.66 17.58 9.67
N SER A 36 10.64 17.34 8.79
CA SER A 36 11.96 16.85 9.23
C SER A 36 12.64 17.75 10.26
N GLY A 37 12.29 19.04 10.29
CA GLY A 37 12.73 20.01 11.29
C GLY A 37 12.08 19.88 12.67
N SER A 38 11.05 19.04 12.83
CA SER A 38 10.28 18.89 14.08
C SER A 38 11.11 18.32 15.22
N ASP A 39 11.08 18.94 16.41
CA ASP A 39 11.74 18.37 17.60
C ASP A 39 11.03 17.14 18.17
N LEU A 40 9.89 16.72 17.61
CA LEU A 40 9.17 15.52 18.03
C LEU A 40 9.85 14.22 17.59
N ILE A 41 10.71 14.30 16.58
CA ILE A 41 11.43 13.18 15.97
C ILE A 41 12.94 13.37 16.07
N ASP A 42 13.67 12.28 15.97
CA ASP A 42 15.14 12.28 15.95
C ASP A 42 15.68 12.53 14.53
N ARG A 43 15.34 11.63 13.62
CA ARG A 43 15.79 11.61 12.22
C ARG A 43 14.58 11.46 11.30
N THR A 44 14.74 11.85 10.04
CA THR A 44 13.76 11.58 8.98
C THR A 44 14.46 10.84 7.85
N PHE A 45 14.00 9.63 7.56
CA PHE A 45 14.43 8.89 6.37
C PHE A 45 13.47 9.18 5.23
N TYR A 46 14.01 9.61 4.10
CA TYR A 46 13.26 10.04 2.93
C TYR A 46 13.56 9.11 1.76
N ILE A 47 12.54 8.37 1.30
CA ILE A 47 12.62 7.46 0.17
C ILE A 47 11.86 8.09 -0.99
N GLU A 48 12.59 8.60 -1.98
CA GLU A 48 11.99 9.25 -3.16
C GLU A 48 11.89 8.28 -4.35
N VAL A 49 10.66 7.97 -4.75
CA VAL A 49 10.32 7.13 -5.90
C VAL A 49 9.80 8.03 -7.02
N GLY A 50 10.61 8.25 -8.06
CA GLY A 50 10.17 8.84 -9.33
C GLY A 50 9.88 10.34 -9.36
N GLU A 51 10.03 11.08 -8.26
CA GLU A 51 9.70 12.52 -8.21
C GLU A 51 10.91 13.44 -8.53
N GLY A 52 12.13 13.08 -8.11
CA GLY A 52 13.40 13.76 -8.45
C GLY A 52 13.59 15.16 -7.84
N SER A 53 12.91 15.46 -6.74
CA SER A 53 12.84 16.79 -6.11
C SER A 53 13.36 16.84 -4.68
N ALA A 54 13.66 15.69 -4.06
CA ALA A 54 14.06 15.59 -2.68
C ALA A 54 15.25 16.52 -2.38
N ASP A 55 16.39 16.36 -3.04
CA ASP A 55 17.60 17.19 -2.82
C ASP A 55 17.32 18.70 -2.77
N GLN A 56 16.45 19.21 -3.65
CA GLN A 56 16.11 20.64 -3.69
C GLN A 56 15.48 21.11 -2.37
N TYR A 57 14.64 20.28 -1.75
CA TYR A 57 14.00 20.62 -0.49
C TYR A 57 14.96 20.63 0.70
N GLY A 58 16.21 20.19 0.53
CA GLY A 58 17.27 20.33 1.54
C GLY A 58 17.62 21.81 1.80
N ALA A 59 17.27 22.70 0.86
CA ALA A 59 17.43 24.15 1.03
C ALA A 59 16.37 24.78 1.95
N ILE A 60 15.33 24.05 2.38
CA ILE A 60 14.32 24.56 3.31
C ILE A 60 14.99 24.82 4.68
N PRO A 61 14.86 26.03 5.25
CA PRO A 61 15.42 26.32 6.57
C PRO A 61 14.94 25.31 7.63
N GLY A 62 15.88 24.62 8.26
CA GLY A 62 15.62 23.64 9.31
C GLY A 62 15.27 22.23 8.83
N ALA A 63 15.14 22.00 7.52
CA ALA A 63 15.01 20.64 7.00
C ALA A 63 16.30 19.84 7.27
N ARG A 64 16.13 18.59 7.70
CA ARG A 64 17.22 17.71 8.14
C ARG A 64 16.92 16.23 7.90
N TYR A 65 16.21 15.94 6.81
CA TYR A 65 15.97 14.56 6.39
C TYR A 65 17.20 13.98 5.68
N GLU A 66 17.28 12.66 5.67
CA GLU A 66 18.32 11.87 5.03
C GLU A 66 17.67 11.11 3.88
N ILE A 67 18.18 11.31 2.66
CA ILE A 67 17.71 10.57 1.48
C ILE A 67 18.28 9.16 1.57
N VAL A 68 17.40 8.16 1.53
CA VAL A 68 17.80 6.75 1.47
C VAL A 68 17.87 6.35 0.00
N GLU A 69 19.09 6.09 -0.47
CA GLU A 69 19.34 5.71 -1.86
C GLU A 69 18.73 4.35 -2.19
N HIS A 70 18.28 4.21 -3.44
CA HIS A 70 17.85 2.95 -4.04
C HIS A 70 17.98 2.99 -5.57
N ASP A 71 18.04 1.83 -6.21
CA ASP A 71 18.15 1.70 -7.67
C ASP A 71 16.82 1.90 -8.43
N GLY A 72 15.71 2.10 -7.70
CA GLY A 72 14.37 2.31 -8.25
C GLY A 72 13.61 1.02 -8.55
N SER A 73 14.23 -0.15 -8.38
CA SER A 73 13.52 -1.41 -8.39
C SER A 73 12.67 -1.56 -7.13
N TRP A 74 11.55 -2.27 -7.26
CA TRP A 74 10.69 -2.53 -6.10
C TRP A 74 11.41 -3.28 -4.96
N ALA A 75 12.34 -4.18 -5.31
CA ALA A 75 13.07 -4.96 -4.32
C ALA A 75 13.96 -4.06 -3.47
N ASP A 76 14.67 -3.13 -4.10
CA ASP A 76 15.56 -2.20 -3.41
C ASP A 76 14.78 -1.11 -2.67
N ILE A 77 13.64 -0.64 -3.22
CA ILE A 77 12.71 0.25 -2.50
C ILE A 77 12.19 -0.43 -1.21
N LEU A 78 11.81 -1.70 -1.27
CA LEU A 78 11.39 -2.45 -0.08
C LEU A 78 12.55 -2.56 0.93
N ALA A 79 13.76 -2.87 0.46
CA ALA A 79 14.94 -2.96 1.30
C ALA A 79 15.27 -1.63 1.98
N ALA A 80 15.17 -0.51 1.27
CA ALA A 80 15.33 0.85 1.80
C ALA A 80 14.33 1.15 2.93
N VAL A 81 13.05 0.77 2.74
CA VAL A 81 12.02 0.92 3.78
C VAL A 81 12.35 0.06 5.00
N GLU A 82 12.71 -1.21 4.79
CA GLU A 82 13.05 -2.13 5.88
C GLU A 82 14.29 -1.68 6.65
N TRP A 83 15.30 -1.16 5.96
CA TRP A 83 16.49 -0.57 6.55
C TRP A 83 16.14 0.65 7.41
N ALA A 84 15.43 1.63 6.86
CA ALA A 84 15.05 2.86 7.57
C ALA A 84 14.22 2.57 8.85
N VAL A 85 13.37 1.54 8.80
CA VAL A 85 12.56 1.09 9.95
C VAL A 85 13.42 0.41 11.02
N ALA A 86 14.51 -0.25 10.64
CA ALA A 86 15.39 -0.98 11.55
C ALA A 86 16.44 -0.07 12.23
N GLU A 87 16.58 1.17 11.79
CA GLU A 87 17.57 2.12 12.29
C GLU A 87 17.41 2.36 13.82
N PRO A 88 18.54 2.43 14.55
CA PRO A 88 18.53 2.55 15.99
C PRO A 88 18.11 3.95 16.45
N ARG A 89 17.43 4.03 17.61
CA ARG A 89 16.94 5.27 18.22
C ARG A 89 17.76 5.67 19.46
N PRO A 90 18.99 6.18 19.32
CA PRO A 90 19.88 6.43 20.45
C PRO A 90 19.34 7.51 21.42
N ASN A 91 18.56 8.47 20.90
CA ASN A 91 18.06 9.61 21.67
C ASN A 91 16.64 9.40 22.24
N GLY A 92 16.08 8.18 22.14
CA GLY A 92 14.75 7.83 22.63
C GLY A 92 13.57 8.42 21.85
N LYS A 93 13.80 9.41 20.97
CA LYS A 93 12.82 9.89 20.00
C LYS A 93 12.71 8.96 18.80
N PRO A 94 11.52 8.84 18.17
CA PRO A 94 11.34 8.02 16.98
C PRO A 94 11.88 8.69 15.72
N HIS A 95 12.09 7.91 14.67
CA HIS A 95 12.37 8.42 13.33
C HIS A 95 11.07 8.59 12.53
N ALA A 96 11.02 9.62 11.69
CA ALA A 96 10.02 9.71 10.64
C ALA A 96 10.46 8.94 9.41
N LEU A 97 9.49 8.31 8.73
CA LEU A 97 9.69 7.69 7.43
C LEU A 97 8.83 8.42 6.39
N VAL A 98 9.44 8.92 5.32
CA VAL A 98 8.74 9.51 4.18
C VAL A 98 8.89 8.59 2.97
N ILE A 99 7.79 8.28 2.30
CA ILE A 99 7.80 7.63 0.98
C ILE A 99 7.11 8.56 -0.03
N ASP A 100 7.89 9.06 -0.97
CA ASP A 100 7.50 10.09 -1.94
C ASP A 100 7.80 9.65 -3.39
N SER A 101 6.90 9.03 -4.15
CA SER A 101 5.47 8.92 -3.87
C SER A 101 4.90 7.52 -4.01
N MET A 102 3.77 7.32 -3.32
CA MET A 102 2.97 6.11 -3.46
C MET A 102 2.31 5.98 -4.84
N THR A 103 2.20 7.10 -5.57
CA THR A 103 1.72 7.10 -6.96
C THR A 103 2.73 6.44 -7.88
N GLU A 104 4.00 6.86 -7.82
CA GLU A 104 5.05 6.28 -8.65
C GLU A 104 5.35 4.83 -8.27
N LEU A 105 5.32 4.49 -6.97
CA LEU A 105 5.43 3.09 -6.54
C LEU A 105 4.30 2.20 -7.12
N TRP A 106 3.07 2.73 -7.18
CA TRP A 106 1.95 1.99 -7.78
C TRP A 106 2.06 1.92 -9.32
N GLY A 107 2.56 2.99 -9.95
CA GLY A 107 2.90 3.04 -11.37
C GLY A 107 3.90 1.94 -11.73
N LEU A 108 5.05 1.89 -11.04
CA LEU A 108 6.07 0.85 -11.20
C LEU A 108 5.47 -0.56 -11.18
N LEU A 109 4.67 -0.88 -10.15
CA LEU A 109 4.07 -2.20 -10.00
C LEU A 109 3.08 -2.52 -11.12
N SER A 110 2.35 -1.53 -11.61
CA SER A 110 1.40 -1.68 -12.72
C SER A 110 2.15 -1.90 -14.05
N ASP A 111 3.18 -1.11 -14.31
CA ASP A 111 4.01 -1.18 -15.51
C ASP A 111 4.75 -2.51 -15.63
N GLU A 112 5.27 -3.04 -14.51
CA GLU A 112 5.85 -4.39 -14.46
C GLU A 112 4.84 -5.46 -14.87
N GLN A 113 3.57 -5.37 -14.40
CA GLN A 113 2.55 -6.34 -14.80
C GLN A 113 2.14 -6.20 -16.26
N ASP A 114 2.08 -4.98 -16.78
CA ASP A 114 1.83 -4.70 -18.20
C ASP A 114 2.95 -5.29 -19.07
N SER A 115 4.21 -5.13 -18.68
CA SER A 115 5.35 -5.74 -19.39
C SER A 115 5.23 -7.27 -19.42
N ILE A 116 4.98 -7.89 -18.25
CA ILE A 116 4.80 -9.35 -18.15
C ILE A 116 3.60 -9.83 -18.99
N ALA A 117 2.51 -9.05 -19.06
CA ALA A 117 1.36 -9.39 -19.88
C ALA A 117 1.71 -9.37 -21.37
N ARG A 118 2.42 -8.33 -21.83
CA ARG A 118 2.88 -8.18 -23.21
C ARG A 118 3.85 -9.29 -23.61
N ASP A 119 4.79 -9.66 -22.74
CA ASP A 119 5.72 -10.76 -22.98
C ASP A 119 5.00 -12.13 -23.11
N ARG A 120 3.82 -12.24 -22.50
CA ARG A 120 2.92 -13.41 -22.62
C ARG A 120 1.94 -13.30 -23.79
N ASN A 121 2.12 -12.35 -24.71
CA ASN A 121 1.21 -12.03 -25.81
C ASN A 121 -0.24 -11.75 -25.35
N LYS A 122 -0.41 -11.17 -24.17
CA LYS A 122 -1.71 -10.71 -23.65
C LYS A 122 -1.81 -9.19 -23.75
N ASN A 123 -2.98 -8.70 -24.16
CA ASN A 123 -3.26 -7.27 -24.27
C ASN A 123 -3.80 -6.64 -22.97
N THR A 124 -3.98 -7.44 -21.92
CA THR A 124 -4.54 -7.00 -20.65
C THR A 124 -3.88 -7.70 -19.47
N ILE A 125 -3.67 -6.95 -18.37
CA ILE A 125 -3.25 -7.51 -17.08
C ILE A 125 -4.34 -8.44 -16.57
N THR A 126 -3.94 -9.66 -16.28
CA THR A 126 -4.80 -10.70 -15.72
C THR A 126 -5.04 -10.49 -14.22
N MET A 127 -6.09 -11.12 -13.68
CA MET A 127 -6.45 -10.97 -12.27
C MET A 127 -5.34 -11.47 -11.32
N ASP A 128 -4.63 -12.54 -11.69
CA ASP A 128 -3.49 -13.07 -10.93
C ASP A 128 -2.32 -12.08 -10.89
N GLN A 129 -2.03 -11.40 -12.00
CA GLN A 129 -1.02 -10.34 -12.06
C GLN A 129 -1.39 -9.14 -11.17
N TRP A 130 -2.67 -8.71 -11.21
CA TRP A 130 -3.15 -7.68 -10.29
C TRP A 130 -3.00 -8.08 -8.81
N ASN A 131 -3.26 -9.34 -8.49
CA ASN A 131 -3.04 -9.87 -7.14
C ASN A 131 -1.56 -9.89 -6.76
N SER A 132 -0.67 -10.19 -7.71
CA SER A 132 0.78 -10.11 -7.51
C SER A 132 1.24 -8.69 -7.18
N ALA A 133 0.83 -7.70 -7.99
CA ALA A 133 1.14 -6.28 -7.74
C ALA A 133 0.64 -5.83 -6.36
N LYS A 134 -0.60 -6.19 -5.99
CA LYS A 134 -1.15 -5.88 -4.66
C LYS A 134 -0.37 -6.53 -3.51
N LYS A 135 0.10 -7.77 -3.68
CA LYS A 135 0.95 -8.43 -2.67
C LYS A 135 2.27 -7.68 -2.50
N ARG A 136 2.90 -7.26 -3.60
CA ARG A 136 4.15 -6.48 -3.59
C ARG A 136 3.98 -5.09 -2.97
N TRP A 137 2.93 -4.37 -3.36
CA TRP A 137 2.54 -3.11 -2.71
C TRP A 137 2.32 -3.30 -1.21
N ARG A 138 1.62 -4.37 -0.83
CA ARG A 138 1.30 -4.65 0.56
C ARG A 138 2.56 -4.88 1.41
N LYS A 139 3.59 -5.53 0.87
CA LYS A 139 4.87 -5.71 1.57
C LYS A 139 5.51 -4.38 1.96
N VAL A 140 5.47 -3.37 1.07
CA VAL A 140 6.00 -2.03 1.36
C VAL A 140 5.20 -1.35 2.48
N ILE A 141 3.86 -1.40 2.41
CA ILE A 141 3.01 -0.83 3.47
C ILE A 141 3.23 -1.55 4.81
N ASP A 142 3.31 -2.88 4.82
CA ASP A 142 3.50 -3.66 6.04
C ASP A 142 4.92 -3.48 6.61
N ALA A 143 5.93 -3.22 5.77
CA ALA A 143 7.27 -2.81 6.23
C ALA A 143 7.23 -1.43 6.86
N ALA A 144 6.70 -0.42 6.16
CA ALA A 144 6.59 0.95 6.67
C ALA A 144 5.81 1.03 7.98
N ARG A 145 4.74 0.22 8.14
CA ARG A 145 3.93 0.16 9.37
C ARG A 145 4.69 -0.26 10.63
N LYS A 146 5.82 -0.94 10.48
CA LYS A 146 6.67 -1.32 11.60
C LYS A 146 7.48 -0.14 12.15
N ASN A 147 7.53 1.00 11.44
CA ASN A 147 8.16 2.20 11.98
C ASN A 147 7.52 2.58 13.32
N ALA A 148 8.35 2.85 14.33
CA ALA A 148 7.88 3.25 15.65
C ALA A 148 7.36 4.70 15.66
N GLY A 149 7.83 5.53 14.72
CA GLY A 149 7.46 6.92 14.52
C GLY A 149 6.43 7.16 13.41
N PRO A 150 6.26 8.42 13.00
CA PRO A 150 5.32 8.77 11.95
C PRO A 150 5.78 8.20 10.60
N VAL A 151 4.81 7.82 9.78
CA VAL A 151 5.05 7.46 8.38
C VAL A 151 4.24 8.42 7.52
N ILE A 152 4.90 9.06 6.56
CA ILE A 152 4.31 10.05 5.69
C ILE A 152 4.37 9.51 4.26
N PHE A 153 3.20 9.30 3.67
CA PHE A 153 3.04 8.95 2.28
C PHE A 153 2.62 10.18 1.49
N THR A 154 3.22 10.40 0.33
CA THR A 154 2.68 11.35 -0.65
C THR A 154 1.97 10.58 -1.78
N ALA A 155 0.98 11.21 -2.40
CA ALA A 155 0.35 10.70 -3.61
C ALA A 155 -0.27 11.83 -4.44
N ARG A 156 -0.51 11.58 -5.73
CA ARG A 156 -1.35 12.46 -6.55
C ARG A 156 -2.82 12.31 -6.13
N TYR A 157 -3.58 13.38 -6.31
CA TYR A 157 -5.02 13.42 -6.07
C TYR A 157 -5.69 13.98 -7.32
N ASN A 158 -6.40 13.10 -8.02
CA ASN A 158 -6.93 13.38 -9.34
C ASN A 158 -8.44 13.48 -9.27
N GLU A 159 -9.00 14.40 -10.04
CA GLU A 159 -10.44 14.44 -10.30
C GLU A 159 -10.77 13.45 -11.41
N VAL A 160 -11.55 12.43 -11.09
CA VAL A 160 -11.97 11.39 -12.02
C VAL A 160 -13.47 11.46 -12.28
N THR A 161 -13.88 11.03 -13.47
CA THR A 161 -15.29 10.90 -13.81
C THR A 161 -15.89 9.69 -13.10
N VAL A 162 -17.01 9.88 -12.39
CA VAL A 162 -17.73 8.77 -11.76
C VAL A 162 -18.35 7.89 -12.86
N MET A 163 -18.11 6.59 -12.76
CA MET A 163 -18.72 5.59 -13.66
C MET A 163 -19.97 5.01 -13.00
N ARG A 164 -21.13 5.04 -13.68
CA ARG A 164 -22.35 4.33 -13.27
C ARG A 164 -22.76 3.36 -14.37
N ASN A 165 -22.96 2.10 -14.01
CA ASN A 165 -23.31 1.03 -14.96
C ASN A 165 -22.36 0.96 -16.17
N GLY A 166 -21.05 1.13 -15.93
CA GLY A 166 -20.03 1.10 -16.97
C GLY A 166 -19.99 2.32 -17.90
N LYS A 167 -20.81 3.35 -17.67
CA LYS A 167 -20.83 4.58 -18.46
C LYS A 167 -20.32 5.78 -17.64
N PRO A 168 -19.54 6.69 -18.26
CA PRO A 168 -19.14 7.92 -17.59
C PRO A 168 -20.36 8.79 -17.29
N THR A 169 -20.38 9.40 -16.12
CA THR A 169 -21.41 10.37 -15.72
C THR A 169 -20.87 11.80 -15.83
N THR A 170 -21.70 12.79 -15.53
CA THR A 170 -21.24 14.18 -15.35
C THR A 170 -20.61 14.41 -13.97
N ASP A 171 -20.79 13.47 -13.04
CA ASP A 171 -20.30 13.61 -11.68
C ASP A 171 -18.77 13.42 -11.65
N LYS A 172 -18.12 14.25 -10.85
CA LYS A 172 -16.69 14.18 -10.59
C LYS A 172 -16.45 13.77 -9.15
N GLU A 173 -15.47 12.89 -8.95
CA GLU A 173 -15.00 12.51 -7.64
C GLU A 173 -13.48 12.64 -7.58
N TRP A 174 -12.96 12.99 -6.42
CA TRP A 174 -11.53 13.09 -6.23
C TRP A 174 -10.99 11.79 -5.66
N LYS A 175 -9.94 11.26 -6.26
CA LYS A 175 -9.33 9.99 -5.87
C LYS A 175 -7.83 10.11 -5.72
N VAL A 176 -7.32 9.40 -4.72
CA VAL A 176 -5.89 9.17 -4.54
C VAL A 176 -5.42 8.28 -5.69
N ASP A 177 -4.36 8.69 -6.35
CA ASP A 177 -3.74 7.97 -7.45
C ASP A 177 -2.71 6.98 -6.92
N ALA A 178 -3.19 5.89 -6.32
CA ALA A 178 -2.38 4.80 -5.77
C ALA A 178 -3.24 3.53 -5.66
N GLU A 179 -2.73 2.48 -5.01
CA GLU A 179 -3.56 1.31 -4.69
C GLU A 179 -4.79 1.75 -3.87
N LYS A 180 -5.97 1.31 -4.28
CA LYS A 180 -7.28 1.80 -3.80
C LYS A 180 -7.48 1.72 -2.29
N ASN A 181 -6.76 0.82 -1.59
CA ASN A 181 -6.91 0.65 -0.16
C ASN A 181 -6.01 1.59 0.64
N LEU A 182 -5.07 2.33 0.02
CA LEU A 182 -4.13 3.21 0.73
C LEU A 182 -4.83 4.15 1.73
N ALA A 183 -5.96 4.74 1.34
CA ALA A 183 -6.76 5.61 2.21
C ALA A 183 -7.29 4.90 3.47
N TYR A 184 -7.55 3.60 3.40
CA TYR A 184 -7.96 2.79 4.56
C TYR A 184 -6.77 2.31 5.40
N GLU A 185 -5.55 2.37 4.86
CA GLU A 185 -4.35 1.92 5.57
C GLU A 185 -3.74 3.00 6.48
N VAL A 186 -4.13 4.26 6.30
CA VAL A 186 -3.57 5.40 7.02
C VAL A 186 -4.46 5.86 8.17
N ASP A 187 -3.84 6.53 9.13
CA ASP A 187 -4.51 7.09 10.30
C ASP A 187 -4.99 8.52 10.06
N ALA A 188 -4.38 9.25 9.12
CA ALA A 188 -4.84 10.58 8.68
C ALA A 188 -4.72 10.74 7.16
N ILE A 189 -5.72 11.40 6.55
CA ILE A 189 -5.72 11.78 5.13
C ILE A 189 -5.83 13.29 5.04
N ILE A 190 -4.84 13.91 4.42
CA ILE A 190 -4.79 15.35 4.17
C ILE A 190 -4.72 15.55 2.67
N THR A 191 -5.68 16.29 2.12
CA THR A 191 -5.79 16.51 0.68
C THR A 191 -5.61 17.97 0.29
N TRP A 192 -5.06 18.18 -0.91
CA TRP A 192 -4.99 19.48 -1.57
C TRP A 192 -5.61 19.37 -2.96
N LYS A 193 -6.80 19.98 -3.12
CA LYS A 193 -7.39 20.20 -4.45
C LYS A 193 -6.83 21.44 -5.13
N GLN A 194 -6.29 22.37 -4.34
CA GLN A 194 -5.61 23.58 -4.79
C GLN A 194 -4.35 23.82 -3.93
N PRO A 195 -3.34 24.53 -4.44
CA PRO A 195 -2.16 24.88 -3.66
C PRO A 195 -2.53 25.65 -2.39
N ARG A 196 -1.87 25.34 -1.27
CA ARG A 196 -2.06 26.02 0.03
C ARG A 196 -3.47 25.92 0.64
N GLU A 197 -4.31 25.02 0.12
CA GLU A 197 -5.63 24.72 0.67
C GLU A 197 -5.73 23.26 1.16
N PRO A 198 -5.00 22.91 2.24
CA PRO A 198 -5.13 21.60 2.87
C PRO A 198 -6.52 21.38 3.43
N TYR A 199 -6.99 20.14 3.32
CA TYR A 199 -8.21 19.66 3.93
C TYR A 199 -7.97 18.31 4.60
N ILE A 200 -8.30 18.18 5.89
CA ILE A 200 -8.20 16.91 6.62
C ILE A 200 -9.48 16.14 6.35
N ASN A 201 -9.43 15.15 5.46
CA ASN A 201 -10.57 14.30 5.10
C ASN A 201 -10.96 13.34 6.21
N GLY A 202 -10.01 12.96 7.06
CA GLY A 202 -10.23 12.07 8.19
C GLY A 202 -8.96 11.90 9.00
N VAL A 203 -9.12 11.71 10.31
CA VAL A 203 -8.04 11.39 11.23
C VAL A 203 -8.55 10.50 12.36
N ARG A 204 -7.78 9.48 12.72
CA ARG A 204 -8.04 8.63 13.89
C ARG A 204 -7.45 9.30 15.13
N THR A 205 -8.28 9.93 15.95
CA THR A 205 -7.84 10.62 17.17
C THR A 205 -8.91 10.62 18.25
N VAL A 206 -8.47 10.84 19.50
CA VAL A 206 -9.33 11.12 20.67
C VAL A 206 -9.16 12.55 21.17
N ALA A 207 -8.26 13.33 20.54
CA ALA A 207 -7.95 14.70 20.97
C ALA A 207 -9.11 15.67 20.75
N PHE A 208 -9.97 15.40 19.77
CA PHE A 208 -11.16 16.17 19.44
C PHE A 208 -12.12 15.35 18.56
N ASP A 209 -13.37 15.80 18.49
CA ASP A 209 -14.37 15.22 17.60
C ASP A 209 -14.10 15.65 16.15
N VAL A 210 -13.88 14.67 15.28
CA VAL A 210 -13.67 14.91 13.85
C VAL A 210 -15.04 15.12 13.19
N PRO A 211 -15.30 16.29 12.57
CA PRO A 211 -16.58 16.54 11.92
C PRO A 211 -16.85 15.55 10.78
N PRO A 212 -18.12 15.18 10.53
CA PRO A 212 -18.48 14.41 9.35
C PRO A 212 -18.00 15.10 8.09
N GLY A 213 -17.25 14.37 7.25
CA GLY A 213 -16.69 14.90 6.01
C GLY A 213 -15.33 15.58 6.15
N GLY A 214 -14.80 15.76 7.36
CA GLY A 214 -13.49 16.35 7.60
C GLY A 214 -13.52 17.84 7.95
N PHE A 215 -12.35 18.49 7.94
CA PHE A 215 -12.21 19.90 8.30
C PHE A 215 -10.99 20.56 7.66
N ALA A 216 -11.05 21.88 7.48
CA ALA A 216 -9.88 22.68 7.09
C ALA A 216 -9.07 23.06 8.36
N PRO A 217 -7.73 23.13 8.29
CA PRO A 217 -6.94 23.70 9.38
C PRO A 217 -7.36 25.14 9.69
N LYS A 218 -7.12 25.59 10.92
CA LYS A 218 -7.40 26.97 11.32
C LYS A 218 -6.61 28.00 10.50
N ASP A 219 -5.39 27.66 10.09
CA ASP A 219 -4.54 28.46 9.21
C ASP A 219 -4.05 27.58 8.03
N PRO A 220 -4.87 27.41 6.98
CA PRO A 220 -4.52 26.56 5.84
C PRO A 220 -3.26 27.03 5.10
N ALA A 221 -3.04 28.35 5.04
CA ALA A 221 -1.94 28.95 4.30
C ALA A 221 -0.58 28.65 4.91
N ASN A 222 -0.51 28.42 6.23
CA ASN A 222 0.70 28.06 6.97
C ASN A 222 0.57 26.69 7.65
N PHE A 223 -0.19 25.78 7.04
CA PHE A 223 -0.32 24.43 7.52
C PHE A 223 1.05 23.75 7.62
N ASP A 224 1.26 23.06 8.72
CA ASP A 224 2.49 22.38 9.06
C ASP A 224 2.14 21.09 9.83
N LEU A 225 2.87 20.02 9.51
CA LEU A 225 2.63 18.69 10.10
C LEU A 225 3.04 18.63 11.57
N ASP A 226 4.03 19.39 12.01
CA ASP A 226 4.43 19.43 13.42
C ASP A 226 3.28 19.97 14.28
N LYS A 227 2.73 21.12 13.92
CA LYS A 227 1.54 21.69 14.59
C LYS A 227 0.34 20.74 14.55
N PHE A 228 0.15 20.05 13.42
CA PHE A 228 -0.92 19.06 13.30
C PHE A 228 -0.71 17.89 14.25
N PHE A 229 0.48 17.29 14.33
CA PHE A 229 0.74 16.18 15.25
C PHE A 229 0.64 16.58 16.73
N ARG A 230 1.04 17.80 17.08
CA ARG A 230 0.82 18.32 18.44
C ARG A 230 -0.67 18.45 18.76
N SER A 231 -1.50 18.84 17.81
CA SER A 231 -2.96 18.94 18.02
C SER A 231 -3.61 17.57 18.23
N LEU A 232 -3.00 16.49 17.72
CA LEU A 232 -3.40 15.11 17.99
C LEU A 232 -2.92 14.57 19.34
N GLN A 233 -2.25 15.39 20.15
CA GLN A 233 -1.67 15.00 21.44
C GLN A 233 -0.67 13.82 21.32
N ILE A 234 0.09 13.78 20.23
CA ILE A 234 1.19 12.81 20.12
C ILE A 234 2.28 13.18 21.12
N ASP A 235 2.46 12.36 22.16
CA ASP A 235 3.39 12.59 23.28
C ASP A 235 4.63 11.68 23.23
N GLY A 236 4.88 11.03 22.08
CA GLY A 236 6.05 10.18 21.87
C GLY A 236 5.88 8.73 22.30
N ALA A 237 4.66 8.26 22.57
CA ALA A 237 4.42 6.83 22.78
C ALA A 237 4.75 6.01 21.51
N ASP A 238 5.47 4.91 21.70
CA ASP A 238 5.79 3.98 20.61
C ASP A 238 4.50 3.41 20.00
N ARG A 239 4.44 3.40 18.66
CA ARG A 239 3.39 2.71 17.94
C ARG A 239 3.49 1.21 18.18
N VAL A 240 2.42 0.60 18.70
CA VAL A 240 2.32 -0.86 18.80
C VAL A 240 1.55 -1.40 17.60
N TYR A 241 2.27 -1.83 16.57
CA TYR A 241 1.70 -2.54 15.43
C TYR A 241 1.95 -4.05 15.55
N ILE A 242 0.89 -4.85 15.42
CA ILE A 242 0.99 -6.31 15.33
C ILE A 242 0.83 -6.67 13.85
N ALA A 243 1.94 -7.02 13.21
CA ALA A 243 1.93 -7.44 11.83
C ALA A 243 1.10 -8.71 11.64
N ARG A 244 0.32 -8.75 10.55
CA ARG A 244 -0.27 -9.99 10.06
C ARG A 244 0.85 -10.94 9.66
N LYS A 245 0.68 -12.23 9.95
CA LYS A 245 1.59 -13.29 9.52
C LYS A 245 0.78 -14.29 8.73
N GLU A 246 1.29 -14.65 7.55
CA GLU A 246 0.77 -15.80 6.83
C GLU A 246 1.03 -17.06 7.67
N ASP A 247 0.07 -17.96 7.66
CA ASP A 247 0.24 -19.28 8.25
C ASP A 247 1.07 -20.11 7.27
N PRO A 248 2.28 -20.58 7.65
CA PRO A 248 3.15 -21.36 6.76
C PRO A 248 2.48 -22.65 6.29
N ASP A 249 1.51 -23.18 7.05
CA ASP A 249 0.77 -24.39 6.71
C ASP A 249 -0.53 -24.12 5.93
N ALA A 250 -0.81 -22.83 5.59
CA ALA A 250 -2.01 -22.44 4.85
C ALA A 250 -2.10 -23.10 3.46
N HIS A 251 -0.96 -23.48 2.88
CA HIS A 251 -0.91 -24.31 1.69
C HIS A 251 -0.49 -25.72 2.07
N THR A 252 -1.47 -26.55 2.45
CA THR A 252 -1.30 -28.00 2.37
C THR A 252 -1.58 -28.40 0.92
N PRO A 253 -0.57 -28.72 0.09
CA PRO A 253 -0.85 -29.29 -1.23
C PRO A 253 -1.72 -30.54 -1.03
N ALA A 254 -2.71 -30.74 -1.90
CA ALA A 254 -3.45 -32.00 -1.89
C ALA A 254 -2.44 -33.16 -1.99
N PRO A 255 -2.58 -34.24 -1.20
CA PRO A 255 -1.74 -35.41 -1.33
C PRO A 255 -1.81 -35.85 -2.79
N ASP A 256 -0.66 -35.78 -3.47
CA ASP A 256 -0.39 -36.09 -4.87
C ASP A 256 -1.62 -36.03 -5.79
N ALA A 257 -1.78 -34.90 -6.49
CA ALA A 257 -2.51 -34.94 -7.75
C ALA A 257 -1.80 -35.99 -8.61
N VAL A 258 -2.43 -37.16 -8.72
CA VAL A 258 -2.00 -38.30 -9.54
C VAL A 258 -1.45 -37.74 -10.85
N THR A 259 -0.13 -37.84 -11.02
CA THR A 259 0.49 -37.49 -12.29
C THR A 259 -0.12 -38.40 -13.35
N PRO A 260 -0.32 -37.94 -14.60
CA PRO A 260 -0.88 -38.76 -15.68
C PRO A 260 -0.14 -40.08 -15.95
N ASP A 261 1.04 -40.26 -15.37
CA ASP A 261 1.92 -41.41 -15.52
C ASP A 261 1.84 -42.41 -14.34
N ASP A 262 0.78 -42.39 -13.52
CA ASP A 262 0.58 -43.43 -12.49
C ASP A 262 0.17 -44.77 -13.15
N PRO A 263 1.03 -45.82 -13.10
CA PRO A 263 0.74 -47.11 -13.71
C PRO A 263 -0.48 -47.82 -13.11
N ALA A 264 -1.02 -47.36 -11.97
CA ALA A 264 -2.25 -47.90 -11.39
C ALA A 264 -3.51 -47.57 -12.21
N LEU A 265 -3.50 -46.52 -13.05
CA LEU A 265 -4.64 -46.13 -13.90
C LEU A 265 -4.74 -46.94 -15.20
N ASN A 266 -3.65 -47.56 -15.66
CA ASN A 266 -3.61 -48.34 -16.91
C ASN A 266 -3.98 -49.82 -16.74
N SER A 267 -4.25 -50.29 -15.52
CA SER A 267 -4.68 -51.69 -15.27
C SER A 267 -6.18 -51.88 -15.08
N GLN A 268 -6.96 -50.78 -15.00
CA GLN A 268 -8.41 -50.84 -14.77
C GLN A 268 -9.26 -50.78 -16.04
N TRP A 269 -8.65 -50.75 -17.22
CA TRP A 269 -9.35 -50.67 -18.52
C TRP A 269 -9.22 -51.92 -19.40
N ASP A 270 -8.75 -53.06 -18.88
CA ASP A 270 -8.57 -54.29 -19.69
C ASP A 270 -9.40 -55.51 -19.24
N GLU A 271 -10.32 -55.37 -18.27
CA GLU A 271 -11.23 -56.47 -17.90
C GLU A 271 -12.65 -55.98 -17.58
N SER A 272 -13.50 -55.88 -18.60
CA SER A 272 -14.97 -55.97 -18.47
C SER A 272 -15.62 -56.35 -19.83
N PRO A 273 -16.21 -57.55 -19.98
CA PRO A 273 -16.64 -58.12 -21.27
C PRO A 273 -18.08 -57.76 -21.67
N GLU A 274 -18.55 -56.54 -21.41
CA GLU A 274 -19.91 -56.13 -21.74
C GLU A 274 -19.91 -54.77 -22.44
N LEU A 275 -19.63 -54.75 -23.74
CA LEU A 275 -20.05 -53.73 -24.72
C LEU A 275 -19.64 -54.16 -26.14
N LYS A 276 -20.10 -55.36 -26.55
CA LYS A 276 -20.15 -55.77 -27.96
C LYS A 276 -21.54 -56.27 -28.31
N SER A 277 -22.51 -55.37 -28.31
CA SER A 277 -23.73 -55.53 -29.11
C SER A 277 -24.39 -54.16 -29.28
N ASN A 278 -24.11 -53.51 -30.41
CA ASN A 278 -24.96 -52.56 -31.13
C ASN A 278 -24.08 -51.68 -32.03
N ALA A 279 -23.45 -52.32 -33.02
CA ALA A 279 -22.79 -51.61 -34.12
C ALA A 279 -22.76 -52.45 -35.41
N ASP A 280 -23.80 -53.25 -35.67
CA ASP A 280 -24.03 -53.92 -36.97
C ASP A 280 -25.53 -54.05 -37.22
N SER A 281 -26.18 -52.94 -37.58
CA SER A 281 -27.53 -53.02 -38.19
C SER A 281 -27.91 -51.81 -39.04
N ILE A 282 -26.96 -51.07 -39.64
CA ILE A 282 -27.27 -50.08 -40.69
C ILE A 282 -26.14 -50.00 -41.72
N VAL A 283 -25.84 -51.08 -42.44
CA VAL A 283 -25.36 -51.06 -43.84
C VAL A 283 -25.67 -52.44 -44.46
N GLY A 284 -26.47 -52.51 -45.53
CA GLY A 284 -26.52 -53.69 -46.39
C GLY A 284 -27.90 -54.29 -46.69
N GLY A 285 -28.80 -53.50 -47.27
CA GLY A 285 -29.81 -54.04 -48.18
C GLY A 285 -29.25 -53.96 -49.60
N VAL A 286 -28.94 -55.11 -50.22
CA VAL A 286 -28.65 -55.25 -51.65
C VAL A 286 -29.43 -56.46 -52.17
N ALA A 287 -29.98 -56.30 -53.38
CA ALA A 287 -30.75 -57.25 -54.22
C ALA A 287 -32.27 -57.18 -54.09
#